data_AF-A0ABD0SDQ9-F1
#
_entry.id   AF-A0ABD0SDQ9-F1
#
_cell.length_a   1.000
_cell.length_b   1.000
_cell.length_c   1.000
_cell.angle_alpha   90.00
_cell.angle_beta   90.00
_cell.angle_gamma   90.00
#
_symmetry.space_group_name_H-M   'P 1'
#
loop_
_entity.id
_entity.type
_entity.pdbx_description
1 polymer ?
#
loop_
_entity_poly.entity_id
_entity_poly.type
_entity_poly.pdbx_seq_one_letter_code
_entity_poly.pdbx_strand_id
1 'polypeptide(L)'
;MPHGFLTYRLVQVLTGHGCFGNYLHKIGREESPSCHECGAAVDSAQHTLAVCPGWEEQRRVLVGAVGQDLSLPSIVNAMLDDERAWKAMAFFCETVMSQKEAAEREREDDPSAPPLRRRRRGRRRRAYDRSSLAPPGGQQVVGTGVPPPALHAPPPSRGNSAVSPAIPPIPPSQGGGAGPAS
;
A
#
# COMPACT_ATOMS: atom_id res chain seq x y z
N MET A 1 8.37 -14.55 -23.71
CA MET A 1 8.66 -14.85 -22.29
C MET A 1 7.82 -13.90 -21.45
N PRO A 2 7.19 -14.34 -20.34
CA PRO A 2 6.46 -13.41 -19.48
C PRO A 2 7.43 -12.37 -18.90
N HIS A 3 7.12 -11.09 -19.09
CA HIS A 3 7.98 -9.96 -18.70
C HIS A 3 8.06 -9.72 -17.18
N GLY A 4 7.13 -10.29 -16.40
CA GLY A 4 7.15 -10.23 -14.95
C GLY A 4 5.91 -10.85 -14.29
N PHE A 5 5.68 -10.53 -13.01
CA PHE A 5 4.54 -11.01 -12.24
C PHE A 5 3.66 -9.84 -11.77
N LEU A 6 2.38 -10.12 -11.52
CA LEU A 6 1.43 -9.13 -11.01
C LEU A 6 1.65 -8.93 -9.52
N THR A 7 2.12 -7.75 -9.12
CA THR A 7 2.23 -7.37 -7.71
C THR A 7 0.85 -7.01 -7.14
N TYR A 8 0.72 -7.03 -5.81
CA TYR A 8 -0.52 -6.64 -5.13
C TYR A 8 -1.03 -5.26 -5.56
N ARG A 9 -0.14 -4.25 -5.59
CA ARG A 9 -0.47 -2.87 -5.98
C ARG A 9 -0.75 -2.72 -7.47
N LEU A 10 -0.07 -3.49 -8.31
CA LEU A 10 -0.37 -3.52 -9.74
C LEU A 10 -1.79 -4.06 -10.00
N VAL A 11 -2.16 -5.17 -9.35
CA VAL A 11 -3.53 -5.72 -9.46
C VAL A 11 -4.58 -4.73 -8.97
N GLN A 12 -4.31 -4.01 -7.88
CA GLN A 12 -5.21 -2.95 -7.40
C GLN A 12 -5.48 -1.89 -8.47
N VAL A 13 -4.43 -1.37 -9.13
CA VAL A 13 -4.57 -0.39 -10.20
C VAL A 13 -5.36 -0.97 -11.37
N LEU A 14 -5.01 -2.16 -11.84
CA LEU A 14 -5.68 -2.81 -12.99
C LEU A 14 -7.18 -3.08 -12.73
N THR A 15 -7.54 -3.34 -11.48
CA THR A 15 -8.92 -3.64 -11.08
C THR A 15 -9.67 -2.41 -10.57
N GLY A 16 -9.00 -1.27 -10.39
CA GLY A 16 -9.57 -0.10 -9.73
C GLY A 16 -9.97 -0.31 -8.27
N HIS A 17 -9.34 -1.27 -7.58
CA HIS A 17 -9.57 -1.56 -6.17
C HIS A 17 -8.48 -0.97 -5.28
N GLY A 18 -8.73 -0.88 -3.98
CA GLY A 18 -7.75 -0.43 -2.99
C GLY A 18 -8.02 0.99 -2.50
N CYS A 19 -6.97 1.75 -2.23
CA CYS A 19 -7.04 3.07 -1.60
C CYS A 19 -7.47 4.21 -2.57
N PHE A 20 -8.34 3.90 -3.53
CA PHE A 20 -8.94 4.90 -4.43
C PHE A 20 -10.21 5.45 -3.81
N GLY A 21 -10.36 6.77 -3.76
CA GLY A 21 -11.55 7.43 -3.21
C GLY A 21 -12.85 6.87 -3.81
N ASN A 22 -12.91 6.66 -5.13
CA ASN A 22 -14.07 6.07 -5.79
C ASN A 22 -14.42 4.67 -5.27
N TYR A 23 -13.40 3.82 -5.07
CA TYR A 23 -13.61 2.46 -4.54
C TYR A 23 -13.98 2.48 -3.07
N LEU A 24 -13.26 3.25 -2.25
CA LEU A 24 -13.53 3.36 -0.81
C LEU A 24 -14.93 3.90 -0.54
N HIS A 25 -15.38 4.89 -1.33
CA HIS A 25 -16.73 5.41 -1.24
C HIS A 25 -17.77 4.34 -1.56
N LYS A 26 -17.58 3.58 -2.64
CA LYS A 26 -18.47 2.48 -3.06
C LYS A 26 -18.63 1.41 -1.97
N ILE A 27 -17.60 1.14 -1.18
CA ILE A 27 -17.65 0.16 -0.08
C ILE A 27 -18.00 0.76 1.30
N GLY A 28 -18.37 2.05 1.34
CA GLY A 28 -18.74 2.75 2.57
C GLY A 28 -17.56 2.94 3.54
N ARG A 29 -16.35 3.09 3.01
CA ARG A 29 -15.10 3.38 3.74
C ARG A 29 -14.62 4.81 3.56
N GLU A 30 -15.29 5.59 2.72
CA GLU A 30 -15.02 7.01 2.48
C GLU A 30 -16.34 7.75 2.25
N GLU A 31 -16.43 9.00 2.69
CA GLU A 31 -17.67 9.81 2.56
C GLU A 31 -17.87 10.33 1.13
N SER A 32 -16.78 10.49 0.38
CA SER A 32 -16.76 11.06 -0.95
C SER A 32 -15.85 10.25 -1.89
N PRO A 33 -16.17 10.13 -3.19
CA PRO A 33 -15.28 9.49 -4.16
C PRO A 33 -14.07 10.36 -4.56
N SER A 34 -13.93 11.57 -4.01
CA SER A 34 -12.94 12.57 -4.42
C SER A 34 -11.48 12.16 -4.21
N CYS A 35 -10.59 12.71 -5.04
CA CYS A 35 -9.15 12.55 -4.90
C CYS A 35 -8.62 13.43 -3.78
N HIS A 36 -7.99 12.81 -2.78
CA HIS A 36 -7.34 13.54 -1.69
C HIS A 36 -6.07 14.28 -2.14
N GLU A 37 -5.46 13.87 -3.25
CA GLU A 37 -4.21 14.46 -3.73
C GLU A 37 -4.43 15.78 -4.49
N CYS A 38 -5.51 15.87 -5.28
CA CYS A 38 -5.75 17.03 -6.15
C CYS A 38 -7.16 17.62 -6.04
N GLY A 39 -8.03 17.07 -5.20
CA GLY A 39 -9.41 17.55 -5.02
C GLY A 39 -10.38 17.21 -6.17
N ALA A 40 -9.95 16.45 -7.19
CA ALA A 40 -10.84 16.03 -8.27
C ALA A 40 -12.05 15.24 -7.74
N ALA A 41 -13.21 15.38 -8.39
CA ALA A 41 -14.46 14.79 -7.91
C ALA A 41 -14.45 13.26 -7.80
N VAL A 42 -13.65 12.56 -8.62
CA VAL A 42 -13.57 11.10 -8.64
C VAL A 42 -12.11 10.64 -8.71
N ASP A 43 -11.67 9.94 -7.67
CA ASP A 43 -10.39 9.25 -7.61
C ASP A 43 -10.53 7.83 -8.12
N SER A 44 -10.34 7.65 -9.43
CA SER A 44 -10.26 6.33 -10.07
C SER A 44 -8.80 5.94 -10.34
N ALA A 45 -8.56 4.64 -10.62
CA ALA A 45 -7.25 4.19 -11.10
C ALA A 45 -6.82 4.94 -12.37
N GLN A 46 -7.76 5.15 -13.32
CA GLN A 46 -7.48 5.91 -14.54
C GLN A 46 -7.12 7.37 -14.24
N HIS A 47 -7.81 8.02 -13.29
CA HIS A 47 -7.46 9.37 -12.84
C HIS A 47 -6.05 9.40 -12.24
N THR A 48 -5.73 8.46 -11.34
CA THR A 48 -4.40 8.32 -10.75
C THR A 48 -3.32 8.08 -11.81
N LEU A 49 -3.60 7.26 -12.83
CA LEU A 49 -2.69 6.88 -13.92
C LEU A 49 -2.49 7.95 -14.99
N ALA A 50 -3.48 8.80 -15.26
CA ALA A 50 -3.42 9.70 -16.42
C ALA A 50 -3.66 11.19 -16.12
N VAL A 51 -4.25 11.54 -14.96
CA VAL A 51 -4.81 12.90 -14.77
C VAL A 51 -4.29 13.60 -13.52
N CYS A 52 -4.18 12.90 -12.39
CA CYS A 52 -3.89 13.54 -11.10
C CYS A 52 -2.55 14.29 -11.07
N PRO A 53 -2.50 15.62 -10.89
CA PRO A 53 -1.23 16.36 -10.93
C PRO A 53 -0.24 15.93 -9.84
N GLY A 54 -0.69 15.45 -8.67
CA GLY A 54 0.22 14.98 -7.61
C GLY A 54 1.06 13.74 -7.97
N TRP A 55 0.73 13.03 -9.06
CA TRP A 55 1.51 11.88 -9.54
C TRP A 55 2.23 12.17 -10.86
N GLU A 56 2.36 13.43 -11.27
CA GLU A 56 2.93 13.81 -12.57
C GLU A 56 4.36 13.32 -12.76
N GLU A 57 5.21 13.41 -11.72
CA GLU A 57 6.61 12.98 -11.82
C GLU A 57 6.72 11.48 -12.09
N GLN A 58 5.99 10.66 -11.33
CA GLN A 58 5.95 9.21 -11.52
C GLN A 58 5.33 8.86 -12.88
N ARG A 59 4.30 9.61 -13.31
CA ARG A 59 3.64 9.44 -14.61
C ARG A 59 4.59 9.71 -15.76
N ARG A 60 5.46 10.71 -15.65
CA ARG A 60 6.45 11.06 -16.69
C ARG A 60 7.41 9.90 -16.95
N VAL A 61 7.85 9.20 -15.91
CA VAL A 61 8.68 8.00 -16.03
C VAL A 61 7.91 6.88 -16.73
N LEU A 62 6.65 6.67 -16.39
CA LEU A 62 5.78 5.68 -17.03
C LEU A 62 5.59 5.98 -18.52
N VAL A 63 5.23 7.21 -18.87
CA VAL A 63 5.03 7.67 -20.27
C VAL A 63 6.29 7.44 -21.11
N GLY A 64 7.48 7.65 -20.55
CA GLY A 64 8.75 7.38 -21.24
C GLY A 64 8.98 5.90 -21.58
N ALA A 65 8.23 4.97 -20.99
CA ALA A 65 8.31 3.54 -21.27
C ALA A 65 7.11 3.01 -22.07
N VAL A 66 5.89 3.51 -21.82
CA VAL A 66 4.65 2.96 -22.43
C VAL A 66 4.02 3.86 -23.49
N GLY A 67 4.50 5.10 -23.64
CA GLY A 67 3.90 6.10 -24.52
C GLY A 67 2.84 6.97 -23.83
N GLN A 68 2.19 7.83 -24.62
CA GLN A 68 1.25 8.84 -24.09
C GLN A 68 -0.16 8.31 -23.82
N ASP A 69 -0.57 7.22 -24.46
CA ASP A 69 -1.87 6.61 -24.21
C ASP A 69 -1.81 5.77 -22.93
N LEU A 70 -2.27 6.37 -21.84
CA LEU A 70 -2.30 5.75 -20.52
C LEU A 70 -3.66 5.09 -20.21
N SER A 71 -4.49 4.81 -21.21
CA SER A 71 -5.66 3.95 -21.00
C SER A 71 -5.21 2.56 -20.55
N LEU A 72 -5.97 1.93 -19.63
CA LEU A 72 -5.61 0.60 -19.12
C LEU A 72 -5.33 -0.45 -20.20
N PRO A 73 -6.15 -0.57 -21.28
CA PRO A 73 -5.85 -1.53 -22.35
C PRO A 73 -4.51 -1.26 -23.04
N SER A 74 -4.20 0.00 -23.35
CA SER A 74 -2.95 0.37 -24.02
C SER A 74 -1.72 0.10 -23.14
N ILE A 75 -1.81 0.39 -21.84
CA ILE A 75 -0.73 0.06 -20.89
C ILE A 75 -0.53 -1.46 -20.81
N VAL A 76 -1.62 -2.25 -20.70
CA VAL A 76 -1.51 -3.71 -20.61
C VAL A 76 -0.86 -4.28 -21.87
N ASN A 77 -1.24 -3.80 -23.07
CA ASN A 77 -0.59 -4.22 -24.31
C ASN A 77 0.91 -3.88 -24.30
N ALA A 78 1.28 -2.64 -23.94
CA ALA A 78 2.68 -2.25 -23.84
C ALA A 78 3.48 -3.13 -22.85
N MET A 79 2.90 -3.48 -21.70
CA MET A 79 3.51 -4.39 -20.73
C MET A 79 3.72 -5.81 -21.29
N LEU A 80 2.77 -6.30 -22.10
CA LEU A 80 2.86 -7.63 -22.70
C LEU A 80 3.91 -7.70 -23.82
N ASP A 81 4.26 -6.57 -24.41
CA ASP A 81 5.22 -6.47 -25.52
C ASP A 81 6.64 -6.11 -25.06
N ASP A 82 6.80 -5.42 -23.93
CA ASP A 82 8.09 -4.89 -23.47
C ASP A 82 8.33 -5.05 -21.95
N GLU A 83 9.48 -5.63 -21.60
CA GLU A 83 9.93 -5.77 -20.21
C GLU A 83 10.17 -4.42 -19.53
N ARG A 84 10.63 -3.41 -20.27
CA ARG A 84 10.83 -2.06 -19.74
C ARG A 84 9.48 -1.42 -19.39
N ALA A 85 8.48 -1.55 -20.26
CA ALA A 85 7.10 -1.15 -19.98
C ALA A 85 6.55 -1.86 -18.73
N TRP A 86 6.76 -3.17 -18.61
CA TRP A 86 6.38 -3.94 -17.42
C TRP A 86 7.01 -3.38 -16.14
N LYS A 87 8.34 -3.19 -16.14
CA LYS A 87 9.08 -2.66 -14.98
C LYS A 87 8.63 -1.26 -14.62
N ALA A 88 8.42 -0.39 -15.60
CA ALA A 88 7.97 0.98 -15.38
C ALA A 88 6.56 1.01 -14.75
N MET A 89 5.63 0.20 -15.24
CA MET A 89 4.28 0.12 -14.68
C MET A 89 4.29 -0.48 -13.26
N ALA A 90 5.05 -1.55 -13.03
CA ALA A 90 5.19 -2.14 -11.71
C ALA A 90 5.78 -1.13 -10.70
N PHE A 91 6.81 -0.40 -11.09
CA PHE A 91 7.41 0.66 -10.28
C PHE A 91 6.41 1.79 -9.98
N PHE A 92 5.71 2.30 -11.01
CA PHE A 92 4.67 3.31 -10.83
C PHE A 92 3.62 2.86 -9.81
N CYS A 93 3.10 1.64 -9.96
CA CYS A 93 2.10 1.09 -9.05
C CYS A 93 2.62 0.96 -7.63
N GLU A 94 3.85 0.47 -7.46
CA GLU A 94 4.48 0.33 -6.15
C GLU A 94 4.64 1.68 -5.46
N THR A 95 5.19 2.67 -6.16
CA THR A 95 5.47 4.01 -5.61
C THR A 95 4.18 4.78 -5.29
N VAL A 96 3.22 4.81 -6.21
CA VAL A 96 1.99 5.60 -6.03
C VAL A 96 1.06 4.94 -5.02
N MET A 97 0.82 3.64 -5.14
CA MET A 97 -0.12 2.96 -4.25
C MET A 97 0.41 2.85 -2.82
N SER A 98 1.72 2.67 -2.61
CA SER A 98 2.29 2.68 -1.25
C SER A 98 2.07 4.02 -0.54
N GLN A 99 2.23 5.14 -1.25
CA GLN A 99 1.96 6.48 -0.71
C GLN A 99 0.46 6.67 -0.43
N LYS A 100 -0.42 6.31 -1.37
CA LYS A 100 -1.88 6.40 -1.15
C LYS A 100 -2.33 5.53 0.03
N GLU A 101 -1.77 4.33 0.19
CA GLU A 101 -2.04 3.43 1.33
C GLU A 101 -1.53 3.98 2.66
N ALA A 102 -0.36 4.64 2.66
CA ALA A 102 0.17 5.31 3.84
C ALA A 102 -0.76 6.46 4.26
N ALA A 103 -1.14 7.32 3.32
CA ALA A 103 -2.07 8.42 3.57
C ALA A 103 -3.46 7.94 3.99
N GLU A 104 -3.97 6.85 3.42
CA GLU A 104 -5.22 6.22 3.89
C GLU A 104 -5.09 5.75 5.34
N ARG A 105 -3.98 5.07 5.68
CA ARG A 105 -3.74 4.59 7.05
C ARG A 105 -3.67 5.73 8.05
N GLU A 106 -3.02 6.84 7.72
CA GLU A 106 -3.00 8.04 8.55
C GLU A 106 -4.43 8.57 8.80
N ARG A 107 -5.28 8.60 7.77
CA ARG A 107 -6.69 9.01 7.91
C ARG A 107 -7.53 8.00 8.70
N GLU A 108 -7.20 6.71 8.68
CA GLU A 108 -7.85 5.69 9.51
C GLU A 108 -7.46 5.79 10.99
N ASP A 109 -6.20 6.19 11.25
CA ASP A 109 -5.61 6.27 12.59
C ASP A 109 -5.92 7.61 13.29
N ASP A 110 -6.41 8.62 12.56
CA ASP A 110 -6.87 9.90 13.13
C ASP A 110 -7.98 9.65 14.19
N PRO A 111 -7.79 10.11 15.45
CA PRO A 111 -8.79 9.95 16.50
C PRO A 111 -10.16 10.58 16.18
N SER A 112 -10.16 11.60 15.33
CA SER A 112 -11.35 12.30 14.83
C SER A 112 -11.97 11.64 13.58
N ALA A 113 -11.38 10.56 13.07
CA ALA A 113 -11.85 9.89 11.86
C ALA A 113 -13.30 9.41 12.00
N PRO A 114 -14.13 9.57 10.94
CA PRO A 114 -15.49 9.07 10.92
C PRO A 114 -15.55 7.56 11.23
N PRO A 115 -16.58 7.07 11.94
CA PRO A 115 -16.69 5.66 12.31
C PRO A 115 -16.61 4.67 11.12
N LEU A 116 -17.00 5.11 9.92
CA LEU A 116 -16.92 4.34 8.68
C LEU A 116 -15.48 4.01 8.24
N ARG A 117 -14.50 4.86 8.56
CA ARG A 117 -13.07 4.64 8.28
C ARG A 117 -12.39 3.74 9.31
N ARG A 118 -13.00 3.59 10.50
CA ARG A 118 -12.42 2.77 11.56
C ARG A 118 -12.28 1.33 11.07
N ARG A 119 -11.08 0.78 11.24
CA ARG A 119 -10.83 -0.64 10.96
C ARG A 119 -11.86 -1.47 11.70
N ARG A 120 -12.74 -2.13 10.95
CA ARG A 120 -13.60 -3.17 11.51
C ARG A 120 -12.67 -4.23 12.09
N ARG A 121 -12.48 -4.25 13.42
CA ARG A 121 -11.80 -5.36 14.10
C ARG A 121 -12.57 -6.61 13.69
N GLY A 122 -11.98 -7.38 12.78
CA GLY A 122 -12.63 -8.55 12.19
C GLY A 122 -13.14 -9.47 13.28
N ARG A 123 -14.27 -10.14 13.04
CA ARG A 123 -14.92 -11.09 13.96
C ARG A 123 -13.93 -12.09 14.59
N ARG A 124 -12.87 -12.45 13.86
CA ARG A 124 -11.78 -13.34 14.27
C ARG A 124 -10.91 -12.80 15.42
N ARG A 125 -10.65 -11.48 15.46
CA ARG A 125 -9.82 -10.87 16.53
C ARG A 125 -10.61 -10.71 17.84
N ARG A 126 -11.93 -10.49 17.76
CA ARG A 126 -12.81 -10.48 18.93
C ARG A 126 -12.86 -11.84 19.63
N ALA A 127 -12.77 -12.93 18.87
CA ALA A 127 -12.72 -14.28 19.44
C ALA A 127 -11.44 -14.49 20.26
N TYR A 128 -10.29 -14.02 19.76
CA TYR A 128 -9.01 -14.10 20.47
C TYR A 128 -8.97 -13.20 21.72
N ASP A 129 -9.38 -11.92 21.59
CA ASP A 129 -9.42 -10.97 22.71
C ASP A 129 -10.38 -11.44 23.83
N ARG A 130 -11.52 -12.07 23.48
CA ARG A 130 -12.48 -12.64 24.44
C ARG A 130 -11.97 -13.93 25.10
N SER A 131 -11.15 -14.73 24.41
CA SER A 131 -10.49 -15.90 25.00
C SER A 131 -9.27 -15.54 25.88
N SER A 132 -8.71 -14.34 25.75
CA SER A 132 -7.56 -13.87 26.55
C SER A 132 -7.95 -13.11 27.82
N LEU A 133 -9.23 -12.74 27.99
CA LEU A 133 -9.75 -12.18 29.24
C LEU A 133 -10.32 -13.33 30.11
N ALA A 134 -9.46 -13.97 30.90
CA ALA A 134 -9.90 -14.85 31.97
C ALA A 134 -10.52 -14.02 33.11
N PRO A 135 -11.67 -14.41 33.69
CA PRO A 135 -12.19 -13.76 34.90
C PRO A 135 -11.38 -14.21 36.13
N PRO A 136 -11.28 -13.38 37.19
CA PRO A 136 -10.59 -13.79 38.41
C PRO A 136 -11.51 -14.62 39.32
N GLY A 137 -10.98 -15.74 39.81
CA GLY A 137 -11.34 -16.37 41.09
C GLY A 137 -12.52 -17.36 41.08
N GLY A 138 -12.26 -18.60 41.51
CA GLY A 138 -13.31 -19.57 41.79
C GLY A 138 -12.83 -21.01 42.06
N GLN A 139 -12.34 -21.22 43.29
CA GLN A 139 -12.36 -22.45 44.10
C GLN A 139 -11.78 -23.78 43.58
N GLN A 140 -10.86 -24.31 44.40
CA GLN A 140 -10.14 -25.56 44.27
C GLN A 140 -11.05 -26.77 44.57
N VAL A 141 -11.11 -27.71 43.63
CA VAL A 141 -11.63 -29.07 43.86
C VAL A 141 -10.54 -30.06 43.48
N VAL A 142 -10.15 -30.84 44.48
CA VAL A 142 -9.12 -31.88 44.40
C VAL A 142 -9.72 -33.07 43.65
N GLY A 143 -9.17 -33.37 42.47
CA GLY A 143 -9.51 -34.55 41.68
C GLY A 143 -8.24 -35.15 41.10
N THR A 144 -7.89 -36.35 41.56
CA THR A 144 -6.76 -37.15 41.08
C THR A 144 -7.04 -37.59 39.65
N GLY A 145 -6.54 -36.81 38.67
CA GLY A 145 -6.56 -37.13 37.26
C GLY A 145 -5.14 -37.15 36.69
N VAL A 146 -4.81 -38.22 35.96
CA VAL A 146 -3.55 -38.41 35.22
C VAL A 146 -3.28 -37.20 34.31
N PRO A 147 -2.05 -36.64 34.27
CA PRO A 147 -1.76 -35.49 33.42
C PRO A 147 -1.84 -35.86 31.93
N PRO A 148 -2.41 -35.00 31.06
CA PRO A 148 -2.32 -35.18 29.61
C PRO A 148 -0.87 -34.97 29.13
N PRO A 149 -0.45 -35.61 28.02
CA PRO A 149 0.89 -35.44 27.48
C PRO A 149 1.11 -33.99 27.03
N ALA A 150 2.31 -33.47 27.30
CA ALA A 150 2.72 -32.13 26.92
C ALA A 150 2.63 -31.93 25.41
N LEU A 151 1.70 -31.09 24.96
CA LEU A 151 1.73 -30.56 23.60
C LEU A 151 2.91 -29.59 23.51
N HIS A 152 3.84 -29.87 22.59
CA HIS A 152 5.01 -29.04 22.33
C HIS A 152 4.61 -27.57 22.11
N ALA A 153 5.23 -26.68 22.87
CA ALA A 153 5.12 -25.24 22.64
C ALA A 153 5.69 -24.88 21.26
N PRO A 154 5.06 -23.98 20.49
CA PRO A 154 5.68 -23.42 19.29
C PRO A 154 6.90 -22.57 19.67
N PRO A 155 7.98 -22.58 18.86
CA PRO A 155 9.18 -21.79 19.15
C PRO A 155 8.89 -20.28 19.07
N PRO A 156 9.62 -19.44 19.83
CA PRO A 156 9.45 -18.00 19.78
C PRO A 156 9.87 -17.45 18.41
N SER A 157 9.05 -16.57 17.86
CA SER A 157 9.32 -15.80 16.65
C SER A 157 10.57 -14.94 16.81
N ARG A 158 11.60 -15.22 15.98
CA ARG A 158 12.79 -14.37 15.86
C ARG A 158 12.37 -12.97 15.42
N GLY A 159 12.64 -11.98 16.25
CA GLY A 159 12.51 -10.57 15.89
C GLY A 159 13.50 -10.23 14.78
N ASN A 160 12.99 -9.82 13.61
CA ASN A 160 13.81 -9.20 12.59
C ASN A 160 14.00 -7.72 12.97
N SER A 161 15.11 -7.43 13.66
CA SER A 161 15.68 -6.09 13.66
C SER A 161 16.31 -5.85 12.28
N ALA A 162 15.52 -5.32 11.34
CA ALA A 162 16.06 -4.75 10.11
C ALA A 162 16.68 -3.39 10.46
N VAL A 163 18.01 -3.33 10.42
CA VAL A 163 18.77 -2.08 10.43
C VAL A 163 18.53 -1.39 9.09
N SER A 164 17.96 -0.19 9.09
CA SER A 164 17.81 0.63 7.89
C SER A 164 19.18 0.97 7.28
N PRO A 165 19.40 0.81 5.97
CA PRO A 165 20.60 1.32 5.34
C PRO A 165 20.56 2.86 5.31
N ALA A 166 21.65 3.49 5.75
CA ALA A 166 21.83 4.93 5.67
C ALA A 166 22.00 5.38 4.21
N ILE A 167 21.30 6.46 3.84
CA ILE A 167 21.43 7.13 2.54
C ILE A 167 22.76 7.91 2.54
N PRO A 168 23.66 7.73 1.56
CA PRO A 168 24.89 8.53 1.47
C PRO A 168 24.59 9.98 1.06
N PRO A 169 25.38 10.97 1.54
CA PRO A 169 25.17 12.38 1.19
C PRO A 169 25.48 12.66 -0.28
N ILE A 170 24.71 13.60 -0.85
CA ILE A 170 24.86 14.11 -2.21
C ILE A 170 26.13 14.99 -2.30
N PRO A 171 27.01 14.80 -3.29
CA PRO A 171 28.19 15.65 -3.47
C PRO A 171 27.79 17.07 -3.95
N PRO A 172 28.55 18.12 -3.58
CA PRO A 172 28.25 19.48 -3.99
C PRO A 172 28.43 19.68 -5.51
N SER A 173 27.48 20.40 -6.09
CA SER A 173 27.49 20.86 -7.48
C SER A 173 28.75 21.69 -7.77
N GLN A 174 29.62 21.20 -8.65
CA GLN A 174 30.71 22.01 -9.19
C GLN A 174 30.11 23.08 -10.11
N GLY A 175 30.15 24.34 -9.66
CA GLY A 175 29.86 25.50 -10.48
C GLY A 175 30.92 25.64 -11.57
N GLY A 176 30.54 25.35 -12.81
CA GLY A 176 31.35 25.67 -13.98
C GLY A 176 31.29 27.17 -14.26
N GLY A 177 32.34 27.88 -13.86
CA GLY A 177 32.62 29.22 -14.34
C GLY A 177 32.98 29.17 -15.82
N ALA A 178 32.23 29.88 -16.65
CA ALA A 178 32.60 30.19 -18.02
C ALA A 178 32.86 31.69 -18.13
N GLY A 179 34.10 32.03 -18.41
CA GLY A 179 34.52 33.29 -18.99
C GLY A 179 35.99 33.17 -19.41
N PRO A 180 36.51 34.00 -20.32
CA PRO A 180 35.86 34.78 -21.39
C PRO A 180 36.35 34.33 -22.78
N ALA A 181 35.74 34.84 -23.85
CA ALA A 181 36.33 34.80 -25.19
C ALA A 181 36.22 36.20 -25.84
N SER A 182 37.41 36.76 -26.07
CA SER A 182 37.86 37.85 -26.97
C SER A 182 36.87 38.86 -27.53
#